data_AF-A0A6L8UA28-F1
#
_entry.id   AF-A0A6L8UA28-F1
#
_cell.length_a   1.000
_cell.length_b   1.000
_cell.length_c   1.000
_cell.angle_alpha   90.00
_cell.angle_beta   90.00
_cell.angle_gamma   90.00
#
_symmetry.space_group_name_H-M   'P 1'
#
loop_
_entity.id
_entity.type
_entity.pdbx_description
1 polymer ?
#
loop_
_entity_poly.entity_id
_entity_poly.type
_entity_poly.pdbx_seq_one_letter_code
_entity_poly.pdbx_strand_id
1 'polypeptide(L)'
;GRGMTTQQVDDIGQGRVWSGINAMQIKLIDEFGGLERAIELAAEKAGLENYRITELPKQKDPFEILMESFSGSVKAQLFKDELGMSYKYYDNLLKLAGTRGIIARIPYEIEVY
;
A
#
# COMPACT_ATOMS: atom_id res chain seq x y z
N GLY A 1 -8.36 5.60 27.69
CA GLY A 1 -7.28 4.90 28.42
C GLY A 1 -7.88 3.91 29.40
N ARG A 2 -7.10 2.96 29.94
CA ARG A 2 -7.60 1.82 30.73
C ARG A 2 -7.98 2.12 32.19
N GLY A 3 -8.15 3.40 32.54
CA GLY A 3 -8.41 3.82 33.91
C GLY A 3 -7.26 3.54 34.90
N MET A 4 -6.03 3.37 34.42
CA MET A 4 -4.83 3.16 35.24
C MET A 4 -4.08 4.48 35.47
N THR A 5 -3.40 4.61 36.60
CA THR A 5 -2.47 5.72 36.83
C THR A 5 -1.20 5.54 36.01
N THR A 6 -0.47 6.63 35.76
CA THR A 6 0.82 6.56 35.05
C THR A 6 1.82 5.65 35.75
N GLN A 7 1.85 5.67 37.09
CA GLN A 7 2.69 4.77 37.90
C GLN A 7 2.35 3.29 37.67
N GLN A 8 1.06 2.95 37.67
CA GLN A 8 0.62 1.57 37.42
C GLN A 8 0.99 1.10 36.00
N VAL A 9 0.93 2.00 35.01
CA VAL A 9 1.35 1.70 33.63
C VAL A 9 2.87 1.51 33.56
N ASP A 10 3.64 2.34 34.28
CA ASP A 10 5.09 2.24 34.33
C ASP A 10 5.55 0.92 34.97
N ASP A 11 4.91 0.49 36.05
CA ASP A 11 5.21 -0.78 36.75
C ASP A 11 5.05 -2.02 35.84
N ILE A 12 4.05 -2.01 34.96
CA ILE A 12 3.78 -3.12 34.03
C ILE A 12 4.44 -2.92 32.65
N GLY A 13 4.91 -1.71 32.36
CA GLY A 13 5.35 -1.22 31.06
C GLY A 13 6.86 -0.92 31.00
N GLN A 14 7.70 -1.92 31.26
CA GLN A 14 9.17 -1.82 31.19
C GLN A 14 9.79 -2.71 30.10
N GLY A 15 9.12 -2.83 28.95
CA GLY A 15 9.54 -3.72 27.86
C GLY A 15 9.30 -5.22 28.11
N ARG A 16 8.57 -5.56 29.18
CA ARG A 16 8.15 -6.94 29.48
C ARG A 16 7.05 -7.39 28.51
N VAL A 17 7.19 -8.61 27.98
CA VAL A 17 6.15 -9.29 27.20
C VAL A 17 5.20 -10.01 28.13
N TRP A 18 3.89 -9.88 27.87
CA TRP A 18 2.83 -10.53 28.64
C TRP A 18 2.11 -11.58 27.79
N SER A 19 1.83 -12.75 28.35
CA SER A 19 0.89 -13.69 27.73
C SER A 19 -0.52 -13.12 27.81
N GLY A 20 -1.42 -13.51 26.90
CA GLY A 20 -2.81 -13.05 26.92
C GLY A 20 -3.50 -13.31 28.26
N ILE A 21 -3.25 -14.46 28.89
CA ILE A 21 -3.81 -14.84 30.20
C ILE A 21 -3.40 -13.82 31.28
N ASN A 22 -2.11 -13.51 31.35
CA ASN A 22 -1.61 -12.55 32.33
C ASN A 22 -2.08 -11.14 31.99
N ALA A 23 -2.08 -10.77 30.71
CA ALA A 23 -2.55 -9.47 30.23
C ALA A 23 -4.00 -9.20 30.64
N MET A 24 -4.88 -10.22 30.62
CA MET A 24 -6.26 -10.08 31.12
C MET A 24 -6.30 -9.74 32.61
N GLN A 25 -5.51 -10.44 33.44
CA GLN A 25 -5.47 -10.22 34.90
C GLN A 25 -5.00 -8.82 35.27
N ILE A 26 -4.00 -8.30 34.54
CA ILE A 26 -3.49 -6.93 34.73
C ILE A 26 -4.25 -5.89 33.90
N LYS A 27 -5.39 -6.26 33.29
CA LYS A 27 -6.25 -5.38 32.48
C LYS A 27 -5.53 -4.72 31.30
N LEU A 28 -4.58 -5.42 30.67
CA LEU A 28 -3.95 -5.08 29.40
C LEU A 28 -4.66 -5.66 28.16
N ILE A 29 -5.71 -6.46 28.32
CA ILE A 29 -6.69 -6.78 27.26
C ILE A 29 -8.08 -6.79 27.89
N ASP A 30 -9.12 -6.63 27.07
CA ASP A 30 -10.51 -6.59 27.54
C ASP A 30 -11.22 -7.94 27.32
N GLU A 31 -10.95 -8.62 26.20
CA GLU A 31 -11.49 -9.93 25.86
C GLU A 31 -10.45 -10.77 25.11
N PHE A 32 -10.60 -12.10 25.18
CA PHE A 32 -9.88 -13.02 24.30
C PHE A 32 -10.64 -13.19 22.99
N GLY A 33 -9.94 -13.15 21.86
CA GLY A 33 -10.55 -13.39 20.57
C GLY A 33 -9.56 -13.24 19.41
N GLY A 34 -10.06 -13.51 18.22
CA GLY A 34 -9.37 -13.25 16.95
C GLY A 34 -9.93 -12.02 16.23
N LEU A 35 -9.60 -11.90 14.96
CA LEU A 35 -10.04 -10.81 14.10
C LEU A 35 -11.57 -10.78 13.95
N GLU A 36 -12.22 -11.93 13.73
CA GLU A 36 -13.68 -12.01 13.58
C GLU A 36 -14.41 -11.48 14.82
N ARG A 37 -13.98 -11.94 16.01
CA ARG A 37 -14.56 -11.46 17.27
C ARG A 37 -14.37 -9.95 17.47
N ALA A 38 -13.22 -9.41 17.07
CA ALA A 38 -12.98 -7.97 17.12
C ALA A 38 -13.90 -7.19 16.17
N ILE A 39 -14.19 -7.73 14.98
CA ILE A 39 -15.11 -7.12 14.00
C ILE A 39 -16.54 -7.15 14.54
N GLU A 40 -16.99 -8.28 15.09
CA GLU A 40 -18.31 -8.40 15.72
C GLU A 40 -18.50 -7.39 16.86
N LEU A 41 -17.54 -7.32 17.78
CA LEU A 41 -17.58 -6.36 18.90
C LEU A 41 -17.59 -4.91 18.41
N ALA A 42 -16.88 -4.61 17.32
CA ALA A 42 -16.91 -3.28 16.71
C ALA A 42 -18.27 -2.97 16.09
N ALA A 43 -18.88 -3.92 15.39
CA ALA A 43 -20.22 -3.79 14.82
C ALA A 43 -21.29 -3.62 15.90
N GLU A 44 -21.21 -4.41 16.98
CA GLU A 44 -22.10 -4.33 18.15
C GLU A 44 -22.00 -2.96 18.82
N LYS A 45 -20.77 -2.50 19.11
CA LYS A 45 -20.52 -1.17 19.70
C LYS A 45 -20.98 -0.03 18.80
N ALA A 46 -21.00 -0.23 17.48
CA ALA A 46 -21.49 0.73 16.51
C ALA A 46 -23.01 0.61 16.25
N GLY A 47 -23.69 -0.41 16.78
CA GLY A 47 -25.11 -0.67 16.53
C GLY A 47 -25.41 -1.07 15.08
N LEU A 48 -24.48 -1.72 14.39
CA LEU A 48 -24.61 -2.11 13.00
C LEU A 48 -25.06 -3.57 12.88
N GLU A 49 -26.29 -3.79 12.38
CA GLU A 49 -26.79 -5.14 12.08
C GLU A 49 -26.27 -5.66 10.74
N ASN A 50 -26.07 -4.77 9.77
CA ASN A 50 -25.57 -5.10 8.44
C ASN A 50 -24.31 -4.29 8.15
N TYR A 51 -23.18 -4.98 7.95
CA TYR A 51 -21.91 -4.35 7.63
C TYR A 51 -21.15 -5.16 6.57
N ARG A 52 -20.25 -4.49 5.84
CA ARG A 52 -19.40 -5.13 4.83
C ARG A 52 -17.94 -4.97 5.23
N ILE A 53 -17.25 -6.09 5.37
CA ILE A 53 -15.80 -6.11 5.62
C ILE A 53 -15.11 -5.78 4.30
N THR A 54 -14.18 -4.83 4.33
CA THR A 54 -13.32 -4.49 3.18
C THR A 54 -11.88 -4.47 3.66
N GLU A 55 -11.03 -5.30 3.07
CA GLU A 55 -9.61 -5.27 3.34
C GLU A 55 -8.96 -4.10 2.61
N LEU A 56 -8.01 -3.45 3.29
CA LEU A 56 -7.25 -2.32 2.76
C LEU A 56 -5.75 -2.67 2.76
N PRO A 57 -4.97 -2.16 1.80
CA PRO A 57 -5.40 -1.34 0.66
C PRO A 57 -6.20 -2.15 -0.36
N LYS A 58 -7.14 -1.50 -1.08
CA LYS A 58 -7.80 -2.15 -2.23
C LYS A 58 -6.73 -2.54 -3.24
N GLN A 59 -6.41 -3.82 -3.32
CA GLN A 59 -5.60 -4.32 -4.42
C GLN A 59 -6.40 -4.10 -5.70
N LYS A 60 -5.74 -3.53 -6.73
CA LYS A 60 -6.38 -3.33 -8.03
C LYS A 60 -6.89 -4.67 -8.54
N ASP A 61 -8.09 -4.67 -9.11
CA ASP A 61 -8.65 -5.89 -9.69
C ASP A 61 -7.73 -6.41 -10.81
N PRO A 62 -7.52 -7.72 -10.98
CA PRO A 62 -6.72 -8.26 -12.08
C PRO A 62 -7.15 -7.72 -13.46
N PHE A 63 -8.44 -7.45 -13.67
CA PHE A 63 -8.93 -6.82 -14.90
C PHE A 63 -8.51 -5.35 -15.01
N GLU A 64 -8.52 -4.59 -13.91
CA GLU A 64 -8.02 -3.21 -13.89
C GLU A 64 -6.52 -3.16 -14.25
N ILE A 65 -5.72 -4.07 -13.69
CA ILE A 65 -4.28 -4.19 -13.98
C ILE A 65 -4.07 -4.53 -15.47
N LEU A 66 -4.87 -5.45 -16.01
CA LEU A 66 -4.82 -5.85 -17.42
C LEU A 66 -5.19 -4.68 -18.35
N MET A 67 -6.24 -3.92 -18.02
CA MET A 67 -6.67 -2.75 -18.78
C MET A 67 -5.66 -1.59 -18.72
N GLU A 68 -5.05 -1.34 -17.56
CA GLU A 68 -3.95 -0.38 -17.45
C GLU A 68 -2.77 -0.79 -18.35
N SER A 69 -2.42 -2.07 -18.37
CA SER A 69 -1.34 -2.60 -19.20
C SER A 69 -1.66 -2.50 -20.70
N PHE A 70 -2.91 -2.74 -21.09
CA PHE A 70 -3.36 -2.68 -22.49
C PHE A 70 -3.52 -1.24 -23.00
N SER A 71 -4.05 -0.33 -22.18
CA SER A 71 -4.18 1.09 -22.56
C SER A 71 -2.81 1.77 -22.68
N GLY A 72 -1.84 1.40 -21.85
CA GLY A 72 -0.46 1.87 -21.95
C GLY A 72 0.21 1.47 -23.27
N SER A 73 0.03 0.22 -23.72
CA SER A 73 0.61 -0.25 -24.98
C SER A 73 -0.07 0.35 -26.21
N VAL A 74 -1.40 0.49 -26.21
CA VAL A 74 -2.15 1.12 -27.31
C VAL A 74 -1.76 2.58 -27.49
N LYS A 75 -1.63 3.34 -26.40
CA LYS A 75 -1.20 4.75 -26.46
C LYS A 75 0.21 4.87 -27.03
N ALA A 76 1.15 4.02 -26.59
CA ALA A 76 2.52 4.02 -27.11
C ALA A 76 2.58 3.67 -28.61
N GLN A 77 1.74 2.74 -29.06
CA GLN A 77 1.66 2.35 -30.47
C GLN A 77 1.06 3.45 -31.34
N LEU A 78 -0.01 4.11 -30.89
CA LEU A 78 -0.59 5.28 -31.58
C LEU A 78 0.41 6.43 -31.71
N PHE A 79 1.14 6.77 -30.65
CA PHE A 79 2.18 7.81 -30.73
C PHE A 79 3.31 7.43 -31.68
N LYS A 80 3.67 6.14 -31.75
CA LYS A 80 4.68 5.64 -32.67
C LYS A 80 4.20 5.70 -34.13
N ASP A 81 2.93 5.40 -34.37
CA ASP A 81 2.33 5.42 -35.71
C ASP A 81 2.10 6.87 -36.22
N GLU A 82 1.71 7.81 -35.34
CA GLU A 82 1.54 9.22 -35.69
C GLU A 82 2.88 9.97 -35.91
N LEU A 83 3.88 9.70 -35.07
CA LEU A 83 5.18 10.39 -35.14
C LEU A 83 6.19 9.67 -36.06
N GLY A 84 5.92 8.41 -36.44
CA GLY A 84 6.78 7.62 -37.31
C GLY A 84 8.26 7.66 -36.90
N MET A 85 9.14 7.98 -37.84
CA MET A 85 10.59 8.11 -37.62
C MET A 85 10.96 9.20 -36.59
N SER A 86 10.09 10.19 -36.36
CA SER A 86 10.33 11.28 -35.41
C SER A 86 10.05 10.88 -33.95
N TYR A 87 9.35 9.77 -33.71
CA TYR A 87 9.09 9.23 -32.37
C TYR A 87 10.39 9.00 -31.58
N LYS A 88 11.47 8.57 -32.25
CA LYS A 88 12.78 8.32 -31.64
C LYS A 88 13.38 9.57 -30.98
N TYR A 89 13.16 10.75 -31.55
CA TYR A 89 13.62 12.01 -30.94
C TYR A 89 12.74 12.40 -29.75
N TYR A 90 11.44 12.19 -29.83
CA TYR A 90 10.50 12.49 -28.75
C TYR A 90 10.68 11.57 -27.53
N ASP A 91 10.88 10.27 -27.76
CA ASP A 91 11.17 9.28 -26.71
C ASP A 91 12.48 9.61 -25.97
N ASN A 92 13.50 10.05 -26.71
CA ASN A 92 14.76 10.52 -26.12
C ASN A 92 14.55 11.75 -25.20
N LEU A 93 13.68 12.69 -25.58
CA LEU A 93 13.36 13.85 -24.75
C LEU A 93 12.58 13.46 -23.49
N LEU A 94 11.61 12.55 -23.60
CA LEU A 94 10.84 12.05 -22.46
C LEU A 94 11.74 11.32 -21.44
N LYS A 95 12.68 10.49 -21.92
CA LYS A 95 13.65 9.79 -21.07
C LYS A 95 14.54 10.76 -20.29
N LEU A 96 14.95 11.86 -20.92
CA LEU A 96 15.74 12.93 -20.29
C LEU A 96 14.92 13.72 -19.26
N ALA A 97 13.65 14.01 -19.55
CA ALA A 97 12.77 14.72 -18.63
C ALA A 97 12.38 13.88 -17.39
N GLY A 98 12.31 12.55 -17.54
CA GLY A 98 11.97 11.62 -16.47
C GLY A 98 13.13 11.23 -15.55
N THR A 99 14.38 11.47 -15.97
CA THR A 99 15.54 11.16 -15.14
C THR A 99 15.73 12.23 -14.06
N ARG A 100 15.80 11.82 -12.79
CA ARG A 100 16.13 12.71 -11.67
C ARG A 100 17.47 12.28 -11.07
N GLY A 101 18.45 13.20 -11.05
CA GLY A 101 19.80 12.96 -10.52
C GLY A 101 20.91 13.25 -11.53
N ILE A 102 22.17 13.09 -11.11
CA ILE A 102 23.34 13.23 -11.99
C ILE A 102 23.51 11.93 -12.79
N ILE A 103 23.52 12.03 -14.12
CA ILE A 103 23.74 10.90 -15.03
C ILE A 103 24.97 11.13 -15.91
N ALA A 104 25.71 10.06 -16.19
CA ALA A 104 26.75 10.04 -17.22
C ALA A 104 26.19 9.35 -18.47
N ARG A 105 26.24 10.02 -19.63
CA ARG A 105 25.77 9.49 -20.92
C ARG A 105 26.83 9.68 -22.00
N ILE A 106 26.95 8.69 -22.89
CA ILE A 106 27.80 8.75 -24.09
C ILE A 106 27.08 9.61 -25.14
N PRO A 107 27.78 10.50 -25.88
CA PRO A 107 27.15 11.48 -26.78
C PRO A 107 26.61 10.89 -28.10
N TYR A 108 26.64 9.57 -28.27
CA TYR A 108 26.11 8.88 -29.44
C TYR A 108 25.43 7.57 -29.03
N GLU A 109 24.41 7.20 -29.79
CA GLU A 109 23.62 5.99 -29.60
C GLU A 109 24.02 5.02 -30.72
N ILE A 110 24.57 3.86 -30.36
CA ILE A 110 25.00 2.84 -31.34
C ILE A 110 23.81 1.92 -31.62
N GLU A 111 23.31 1.96 -32.85
CA GLU A 111 22.38 0.95 -33.37
C GLU A 111 23.14 -0.02 -34.27
N VAL A 112 23.14 -1.29 -33.89
CA VAL A 112 23.67 -2.38 -34.72
C VAL A 112 22.49 -3.04 -35.40
N TYR A 113 22.50 -3.04 -36.74
CA TYR A 113 21.52 -3.72 -37.60
C TYR A 113 21.76 -5.22 -37.67
#